data_AF-A0A820NKM9-F1
#
_entry.id   AF-A0A820NKM9-F1
#
_cell.length_a   1.000
_cell.length_b   1.000
_cell.length_c   1.000
_cell.angle_alpha   90.00
_cell.angle_beta   90.00
_cell.angle_gamma   90.00
#
_symmetry.space_group_name_H-M   'P 1'
#
loop_
_entity.id
_entity.type
_entity.pdbx_description
1 polymer ?
#
loop_
_entity_poly.entity_id
_entity_poly.type
_entity_poly.pdbx_seq_one_letter_code
_entity_poly.pdbx_strand_id
1 'polypeptide(L)'
;IDIEHLSTVAAESVEIDDIARRALHVRSMIQRTQESLRAVDKCEKPVIAAIHGYCIGAGIDLSACCDIRYSSRDTTFSIKVFIFP
;
A
#
# COMPACT_ATOMS: atom_id res chain seq x y z
N ILE A 1 -4.51 -6.92 -4.00
CA ILE A 1 -3.92 -5.75 -4.69
C ILE A 1 -3.63 -6.20 -6.09
N ASP A 2 -4.32 -5.64 -7.08
CA ASP A 2 -4.02 -5.92 -8.49
C ASP A 2 -2.79 -5.09 -8.88
N ILE A 3 -1.64 -5.76 -9.03
CA ILE A 3 -0.37 -5.13 -9.35
C ILE A 3 -0.31 -4.73 -10.83
N GLU A 4 -1.00 -5.47 -11.70
CA GLU A 4 -1.08 -5.16 -13.13
C GLU A 4 -1.79 -3.82 -13.32
N HIS A 5 -2.94 -3.64 -12.64
CA HIS A 5 -3.66 -2.37 -12.66
C HIS A 5 -2.82 -1.20 -12.11
N LEU A 6 -1.95 -1.43 -11.12
CA LEU A 6 -1.07 -0.37 -10.60
C LEU A 6 -0.03 0.06 -11.63
N SER A 7 0.52 -0.90 -12.40
CA SER A 7 1.50 -0.63 -13.45
C SER A 7 0.91 0.15 -14.63
N THR A 8 -0.31 -0.20 -15.04
CA THR A 8 -1.03 0.48 -16.12
C THR A 8 -1.34 1.94 -15.76
N VAL A 9 -1.88 2.19 -14.57
CA VAL A 9 -2.22 3.56 -14.14
C VAL A 9 -0.95 4.40 -13.90
N ALA A 10 0.16 3.78 -13.47
CA ALA A 10 1.44 4.47 -13.39
C ALA A 10 1.91 4.94 -14.78
N ALA A 11 1.76 4.11 -15.81
CA ALA A 11 2.08 4.49 -17.19
C ALA A 11 1.17 5.62 -17.71
N GLU A 12 -0.15 5.52 -17.49
CA GLU A 12 -1.11 6.57 -17.87
C GLU A 12 -0.81 7.92 -17.22
N SER A 13 -0.34 7.92 -15.97
CA SER A 13 -0.01 9.15 -15.25
C SER A 13 1.17 9.92 -15.86
N VAL A 14 2.08 9.22 -16.58
CA VAL A 14 3.23 9.84 -17.24
C VAL A 14 2.81 10.61 -18.51
N GLU A 15 1.72 10.21 -19.16
CA GLU A 15 1.20 10.87 -20.37
C GLU A 15 0.44 12.18 -20.09
N ILE A 16 0.15 12.49 -18.82
CA ILE A 16 -0.53 13.73 -18.43
C ILE A 16 0.48 14.88 -18.34
N ASP A 17 0.45 15.77 -19.33
CA ASP A 17 1.33 16.95 -19.42
C ASP A 17 1.07 17.99 -18.32
N ASP A 18 -0.20 18.23 -17.96
CA ASP A 18 -0.58 19.19 -16.92
C ASP A 18 -0.22 18.67 -15.51
N ILE A 19 0.68 19.37 -14.83
CA ILE A 19 1.20 18.99 -13.51
C ILE A 19 0.07 18.85 -12.48
N ALA A 20 -0.90 19.78 -12.49
CA ALA A 20 -1.99 19.76 -11.52
C ALA A 20 -2.90 18.55 -11.73
N ARG A 21 -3.27 18.25 -12.98
CA ARG A 21 -4.08 17.10 -13.36
C ARG A 21 -3.36 15.78 -13.06
N ARG A 22 -2.05 15.71 -13.32
CA ARG A 22 -1.24 14.55 -12.97
C ARG A 22 -1.21 14.30 -11.46
N ALA A 23 -1.01 15.36 -10.65
CA ALA A 23 -1.02 15.24 -9.20
C ALA A 23 -2.38 14.77 -8.65
N LEU A 24 -3.49 15.30 -9.19
CA LEU A 24 -4.83 14.87 -8.81
C LEU A 24 -5.10 13.41 -9.21
N HIS A 25 -4.65 12.99 -10.39
CA HIS A 25 -4.77 11.62 -10.86
C HIS A 25 -4.00 10.64 -9.96
N VAL A 26 -2.73 10.94 -9.66
CA VAL A 26 -1.89 10.15 -8.74
C VAL A 26 -2.50 10.10 -7.34
N ARG A 27 -3.01 11.22 -6.82
CA ARG A 27 -3.69 11.24 -5.52
C ARG A 27 -4.91 10.33 -5.50
N SER A 28 -5.75 10.38 -6.53
CA SER A 28 -6.94 9.54 -6.63
C SER A 28 -6.57 8.05 -6.66
N MET A 29 -5.50 7.70 -7.37
CA MET A 29 -4.94 6.35 -7.38
C MET A 29 -4.49 5.91 -5.98
N ILE A 30 -3.67 6.72 -5.30
CA ILE A 30 -3.19 6.43 -3.94
C ILE A 30 -4.37 6.16 -3.00
N GLN A 31 -5.43 6.98 -3.07
CA GLN A 31 -6.61 6.81 -2.24
C GLN A 31 -7.32 5.47 -2.50
N ARG A 32 -7.52 5.09 -3.76
CA ARG A 32 -8.14 3.79 -4.13
C ARG A 32 -7.32 2.60 -3.64
N THR A 33 -5.99 2.68 -3.78
CA THR A 33 -5.09 1.63 -3.28
C THR A 33 -5.16 1.52 -1.76
N GLN A 34 -5.16 2.65 -1.05
CA GLN A 34 -5.30 2.68 0.41
C GLN A 34 -6.66 2.16 0.88
N GLU A 35 -7.75 2.48 0.17
CA GLU A 35 -9.09 1.95 0.47
C GLU A 35 -9.14 0.43 0.38
N SER A 36 -8.43 -0.16 -0.57
CA SER A 36 -8.34 -1.61 -0.72
C SER A 36 -7.67 -2.27 0.49
N LEU A 37 -6.67 -1.61 1.09
CA LEU A 37 -6.02 -2.08 2.32
C LEU A 37 -6.91 -1.92 3.55
N ARG A 38 -7.78 -0.91 3.59
CA ARG A 38 -8.73 -0.68 4.70
C ARG A 38 -9.83 -1.73 4.80
N ALA A 39 -9.92 -2.69 3.88
CA ALA A 39 -10.88 -3.78 4.00
C ALA A 39 -10.69 -4.57 5.31
N VAL A 40 -9.45 -4.80 5.73
CA VAL A 40 -9.14 -5.48 7.01
C VAL A 40 -9.47 -4.61 8.23
N ASP A 41 -9.25 -3.30 8.13
CA ASP A 41 -9.60 -2.33 9.18
C ASP A 41 -11.12 -2.22 9.41
N LYS A 42 -11.91 -2.42 8.35
CA LYS A 42 -13.39 -2.44 8.40
C LYS A 42 -13.98 -3.79 8.82
N CYS A 43 -13.15 -4.79 9.13
CA CYS A 43 -13.63 -6.09 9.55
C CYS A 43 -14.27 -5.98 10.95
N GLU A 44 -15.47 -6.55 11.12
CA GLU A 44 -16.14 -6.60 12.45
C GLU A 44 -15.46 -7.58 13.42
N LYS A 45 -14.53 -8.40 12.93
CA LYS A 45 -13.79 -9.41 13.70
C LYS A 45 -12.33 -8.97 13.86
N PRO A 46 -11.70 -9.27 15.00
CA PRO A 46 -10.29 -8.94 15.19
C PRO A 46 -9.42 -9.64 14.16
N VAL A 47 -8.53 -8.88 13.52
CA VAL A 47 -7.62 -9.34 12.47
C VAL A 47 -6.20 -9.44 13.03
N ILE A 48 -5.60 -10.63 12.89
CA ILE A 48 -4.22 -10.89 13.32
C ILE A 48 -3.34 -11.05 12.09
N ALA A 49 -2.34 -10.17 11.95
CA ALA A 49 -1.29 -10.30 10.95
C ALA A 49 -0.22 -11.27 11.46
N ALA A 50 -0.15 -12.47 10.88
CA ALA A 50 0.95 -13.41 11.09
C ALA A 50 2.06 -13.14 10.06
N ILE A 51 3.25 -12.77 10.53
CA ILE A 51 4.33 -12.23 9.69
C ILE A 51 5.58 -13.08 9.85
N HIS A 52 6.19 -13.45 8.73
CA HIS A 52 7.46 -14.17 8.68
C HIS A 52 8.33 -13.61 7.54
N GLY A 53 9.65 -13.68 7.68
CA GLY A 53 10.58 -13.20 6.67
C GLY A 53 10.58 -11.68 6.54
N TYR A 54 10.09 -11.14 5.42
CA TYR A 54 10.19 -9.70 5.12
C TYR A 54 8.83 -9.03 5.02
N CYS A 55 8.63 -7.97 5.79
CA CYS A 55 7.47 -7.08 5.72
C CYS A 55 7.94 -5.70 5.25
N ILE A 56 7.75 -5.37 3.97
CA ILE A 56 8.33 -4.18 3.34
C ILE A 56 7.27 -3.46 2.50
N GLY A 57 7.28 -2.13 2.52
CA GLY A 57 6.39 -1.31 1.69
C GLY A 57 4.92 -1.56 2.00
N ALA A 58 4.11 -1.90 1.00
CA ALA A 58 2.67 -2.16 1.17
C ALA A 58 2.34 -3.27 2.20
N GLY A 59 3.27 -4.19 2.47
CA GLY A 59 3.10 -5.17 3.55
C GLY A 59 3.08 -4.54 4.93
N ILE A 60 3.84 -3.46 5.14
CA ILE A 60 3.80 -2.67 6.38
C ILE A 60 2.44 -2.01 6.52
N ASP A 61 1.96 -1.35 5.46
CA ASP A 61 0.67 -0.65 5.45
C ASP A 61 -0.48 -1.61 5.76
N LEU A 62 -0.47 -2.82 5.16
CA LEU A 62 -1.44 -3.86 5.48
C LEU A 62 -1.35 -4.31 6.94
N SER A 63 -0.14 -4.56 7.45
CA SER A 63 0.05 -4.99 8.85
C SER A 63 -0.37 -3.92 9.87
N ALA A 64 -0.30 -2.64 9.47
CA ALA A 64 -0.73 -1.50 10.28
C ALA A 64 -2.25 -1.40 10.35
N CYS A 65 -2.97 -1.87 9.34
CA CYS A 65 -4.44 -1.96 9.34
C CYS A 65 -4.99 -3.13 10.18
N CYS A 66 -4.14 -4.03 10.71
CA CYS A 66 -4.58 -5.13 11.58
C CYS A 66 -4.49 -4.77 13.07
N ASP A 67 -5.33 -5.39 13.90
CA ASP A 67 -5.37 -5.17 15.34
C ASP A 67 -4.09 -5.67 16.04
N ILE A 68 -3.62 -6.87 15.66
CA ILE A 68 -2.46 -7.53 16.28
C ILE A 68 -1.47 -7.95 15.21
N ARG A 69 -0.17 -7.73 15.48
CA ARG A 69 0.96 -8.17 14.65
C ARG A 69 1.74 -9.24 15.39
N TYR A 70 1.68 -10.48 14.91
CA TYR A 70 2.44 -11.63 15.43
C TYR A 70 3.55 -11.98 14.44
N SER A 71 4.81 -11.85 14.87
CA SER A 71 5.96 -12.01 13.96
C SER A 71 6.95 -13.06 14.45
N SER A 72 7.59 -13.74 13.50
CA SER A 72 8.73 -14.62 13.79
C SER A 72 9.94 -13.79 14.23
N ARG A 73 10.85 -14.39 15.03
CA ARG A 73 12.04 -13.71 15.55
C ARG A 73 12.95 -13.15 14.47
N ASP A 74 12.96 -13.79 13.30
CA ASP A 74 13.73 -13.45 12.11
C ASP A 74 12.99 -12.52 11.15
N THR A 75 11.82 -11.99 11.52
CA THR A 75 11.09 -11.04 10.68
C THR A 75 11.80 -9.70 10.59
N THR A 76 12.02 -9.21 9.37
CA THR A 76 12.55 -7.88 9.09
C THR A 76 11.45 -6.96 8.56
N PHE A 77 11.29 -5.82 9.22
CA PHE A 77 10.36 -4.76 8.82
C PHE A 77 11.14 -3.60 8.17
N SER A 78 10.64 -3.08 7.05
CA SER A 78 11.25 -1.91 6.40
C SER A 78 10.21 -0.99 5.78
N ILE A 79 10.22 0.27 6.21
CA ILE A 79 9.48 1.34 5.54
C ILE A 79 10.36 1.89 4.42
N LYS A 80 10.07 1.50 3.18
CA LYS A 80 10.67 2.09 1.98
C LYS A 80 9.74 3.19 1.46
N VAL A 81 9.98 4.42 1.90
CA VAL A 81 9.37 5.60 1.28
C VAL A 81 10.17 5.95 0.04
N PHE A 82 9.53 5.87 -1.13
CA PHE A 82 10.12 6.31 -2.38
C PHE A 82 10.11 7.84 -2.41
N ILE A 83 11.22 8.46 -2.00
CA ILE A 83 11.51 9.85 -2.35
C ILE A 83 11.96 9.84 -3.81
N PHE A 84 11.11 10.36 -4.69
CA PHE A 84 11.53 10.71 -6.05
C PHE A 84 12.67 11.74 -5.94
N PRO A 85 13.81 11.55 -6.63
CA PRO A 85 14.78 12.64 -6.83
C PRO A 85 14.21 13.74 -7.73
#